data_AF-A0A2N6QT06-F1
#
_entry.id   AF-A0A2N6QT06-F1
#
_cell.length_a   1.000
_cell.length_b   1.000
_cell.length_c   1.000
_cell.angle_alpha   90.00
_cell.angle_beta   90.00
_cell.angle_gamma   90.00
#
_symmetry.space_group_name_H-M   'P 1'
#
loop_
_entity.id
_entity.type
_entity.pdbx_description
1 polymer ?
#
loop_
_entity_poly.entity_id
_entity_poly.type
_entity_poly.pdbx_seq_one_letter_code
_entity_poly.pdbx_strand_id
1 'polypeptide(L)'
;MTNNTDNNAPAQYKSLDEIRIRKDQILKSIRKDDEGMRHLWNSMFNKPATLTSKLPSKRISGLMNTGTGIFDGVLLAWKLYRKFKKRR
;
A
#
# COMPACT_ATOMS: atom_id res chain seq x y z
N MET A 1 4.91 17.76 13.69
CA MET A 1 5.89 16.69 13.96
C MET A 1 5.12 15.43 14.33
N THR A 2 5.15 14.38 13.51
CA THR A 2 4.57 13.07 13.86
C THR A 2 5.69 12.14 14.31
N ASN A 3 5.72 11.80 15.59
CA ASN A 3 6.72 10.91 16.17
C ASN A 3 6.34 9.47 15.80
N ASN A 4 6.96 8.93 14.75
CA ASN A 4 6.93 7.51 14.45
C ASN A 4 7.86 6.80 15.43
N THR A 5 7.34 6.48 16.60
CA THR A 5 7.99 5.55 17.51
C THR A 5 7.47 4.16 17.19
N ASP A 6 8.15 3.48 16.27
CA ASP A 6 8.01 2.04 16.05
C ASP A 6 8.54 1.31 17.30
N ASN A 7 7.71 1.30 18.34
CA ASN A 7 7.92 0.48 19.53
C ASN A 7 7.59 -0.97 19.17
N ASN A 8 8.52 -1.62 18.47
CA ASN A 8 8.52 -3.07 18.24
C ASN A 8 9.06 -3.81 19.50
N ALA A 9 8.53 -3.43 20.66
CA ALA A 9 8.67 -4.19 21.89
C ALA A 9 7.30 -4.84 22.15
N PRO A 10 7.22 -6.13 22.49
CA PRO A 10 5.95 -6.76 22.80
C PRO A 10 5.33 -6.00 23.99
N ALA A 11 4.24 -5.28 23.74
CA ALA A 11 3.51 -4.59 24.79
C ALA A 11 3.01 -5.65 25.77
N GLN A 12 3.53 -5.61 27.00
CA GLN A 12 3.11 -6.53 28.06
C GLN A 12 1.76 -6.07 28.59
N TYR A 13 0.68 -6.61 28.04
CA TYR A 13 -0.68 -6.33 28.50
C TYR A 13 -0.94 -7.03 29.84
N LYS A 14 -1.48 -6.31 30.81
CA LYS A 14 -1.74 -6.84 32.16
C LYS A 14 -3.19 -7.28 32.37
N SER A 15 -4.08 -6.92 31.45
CA SER A 15 -5.52 -7.24 31.53
C SER A 15 -6.14 -7.43 30.13
N LEU A 16 -7.19 -8.24 30.05
CA LEU A 16 -7.96 -8.45 28.83
C LEU A 16 -8.69 -7.18 28.35
N ASP A 17 -9.08 -6.32 29.29
CA ASP A 17 -9.79 -5.08 28.96
C ASP A 17 -8.86 -4.09 28.23
N GLU A 18 -7.60 -4.02 28.66
CA GLU A 18 -6.55 -3.24 28.00
C GLU A 18 -6.33 -3.69 26.55
N ILE A 19 -6.33 -5.01 26.31
CA ILE A 19 -6.23 -5.58 24.95
C ILE A 19 -7.43 -5.18 24.11
N ARG A 20 -8.65 -5.21 24.67
CA ARG A 20 -9.87 -4.83 23.97
C ARG A 20 -9.84 -3.36 23.56
N ILE A 21 -9.52 -2.48 24.50
CA ILE A 21 -9.39 -1.04 24.25
C ILE A 21 -8.35 -0.80 23.15
N ARG A 22 -7.20 -1.48 23.21
CA ARG A 22 -6.14 -1.33 22.21
C ARG A 22 -6.57 -1.81 20.82
N LYS A 23 -7.27 -2.94 20.74
CA LYS A 23 -7.84 -3.45 19.49
C LYS A 23 -8.81 -2.44 18.88
N ASP A 24 -9.70 -1.86 19.68
CA ASP A 24 -10.65 -0.86 19.20
C ASP A 24 -9.95 0.42 18.71
N GLN A 25 -8.88 0.84 19.37
CA GLN A 25 -8.05 1.97 18.91
C GLN A 25 -7.37 1.69 17.56
N ILE A 26 -6.76 0.51 17.40
CA ILE A 26 -6.11 0.10 16.14
C ILE A 26 -7.14 0.02 15.01
N LEU A 27 -8.31 -0.54 15.29
CA LEU A 27 -9.37 -0.65 14.31
C LEU A 27 -9.90 0.72 13.87
N LYS A 28 -9.99 1.69 14.79
CA LYS A 28 -10.31 3.08 14.45
C LYS A 28 -9.23 3.74 13.59
N SER A 29 -7.94 3.52 13.88
CA SER A 29 -6.86 4.08 13.05
C SER A 29 -6.86 3.48 11.65
N ILE A 30 -7.03 2.16 11.52
CA ILE A 30 -7.12 1.48 10.22
C ILE A 30 -8.28 2.03 9.38
N ARG A 31 -9.46 2.23 9.98
CA ARG A 31 -10.62 2.79 9.25
C ARG A 31 -10.37 4.20 8.76
N LYS A 32 -9.75 5.05 9.60
CA LYS A 32 -9.37 6.41 9.22
C LYS A 32 -8.36 6.41 8.07
N ASP A 33 -7.37 5.53 8.13
CA ASP A 33 -6.35 5.42 7.08
C ASP A 33 -6.96 4.89 5.78
N ASP A 34 -7.90 3.93 5.84
CA ASP A 34 -8.62 3.40 4.67
C ASP A 34 -9.43 4.49 3.95
N GLU A 35 -10.11 5.38 4.69
CA GLU A 35 -10.80 6.52 4.10
C GLU A 35 -9.83 7.44 3.34
N GLY A 36 -8.69 7.76 3.94
CA GLY A 36 -7.63 8.54 3.31
C GLY A 36 -7.08 7.87 2.06
N MET A 37 -6.81 6.56 2.13
CA MET A 37 -6.37 5.75 0.99
C MET A 37 -7.41 5.73 -0.13
N ARG A 38 -8.71 5.59 0.19
CA ARG A 38 -9.80 5.66 -0.78
C ARG A 38 -9.89 7.01 -1.46
N HIS A 39 -9.75 8.10 -0.70
CA HIS A 39 -9.74 9.45 -1.26
C HIS A 39 -8.56 9.67 -2.19
N LEU A 40 -7.35 9.29 -1.78
CA LEU A 40 -6.14 9.36 -2.59
C LEU A 40 -6.26 8.49 -3.84
N TRP A 41 -6.69 7.25 -3.68
CA TRP A 41 -6.93 6.30 -4.78
C TRP A 41 -7.90 6.87 -5.81
N ASN A 42 -9.06 7.35 -5.36
CA ASN A 42 -10.04 8.01 -6.22
C ASN A 42 -9.45 9.27 -6.88
N SER A 43 -8.65 10.08 -6.17
CA SER A 43 -8.05 11.28 -6.77
C SER A 43 -7.01 10.96 -7.86
N MET A 44 -6.30 9.84 -7.74
CA MET A 44 -5.25 9.44 -8.68
C MET A 44 -5.83 8.75 -9.92
N PHE A 45 -6.87 7.92 -9.73
CA PHE A 45 -7.46 7.11 -10.80
C PHE A 45 -8.76 7.69 -11.38
N ASN A 46 -9.57 8.44 -10.62
CA ASN A 46 -10.70 9.21 -11.16
C ASN A 46 -10.23 10.60 -11.58
N LYS A 47 -9.49 10.68 -12.68
CA LYS A 47 -9.30 11.95 -13.39
C LYS A 47 -10.57 12.28 -14.20
N PRO A 48 -10.94 13.57 -14.36
CA PRO A 48 -12.25 13.96 -14.86
C PRO A 48 -12.45 13.47 -16.30
N ALA A 49 -13.66 12.99 -16.57
CA ALA A 49 -14.15 12.53 -17.87
C ALA A 49 -14.07 13.59 -18.99
N THR A 50 -13.53 14.79 -18.72
CA THR A 50 -13.41 15.91 -19.66
C THR A 50 -12.09 15.90 -20.45
N LEU A 51 -11.10 15.07 -20.09
CA LEU A 51 -9.83 14.94 -20.84
C LEU A 51 -9.79 13.73 -21.78
N THR A 52 -10.89 12.99 -21.93
CA THR A 52 -10.94 11.74 -22.69
C THR A 52 -11.27 11.94 -24.17
N SER A 53 -11.58 13.15 -24.63
CA SER A 53 -12.16 13.33 -25.96
C SER A 53 -11.19 13.31 -27.14
N LYS A 54 -9.84 13.36 -26.99
CA LYS A 54 -8.98 13.53 -28.19
C LYS A 54 -7.62 12.83 -28.32
N LEU A 55 -7.12 11.96 -27.44
CA LEU A 55 -5.85 11.25 -27.78
C LEU A 55 -5.62 9.89 -27.07
N PRO A 56 -5.40 8.79 -27.82
CA PRO A 56 -5.20 7.45 -27.26
C PRO A 56 -3.79 7.19 -26.71
N SER A 57 -2.79 8.02 -27.04
CA SER A 57 -1.38 7.74 -26.75
C SER A 57 -0.80 8.39 -25.49
N LYS A 58 -1.52 9.30 -24.81
CA LYS A 58 -0.97 10.07 -23.65
C LYS A 58 -1.39 9.55 -22.26
N ARG A 59 -2.16 8.47 -22.17
CA ARG A 59 -2.77 8.01 -20.90
C ARG A 59 -1.82 7.26 -19.94
N ILE A 60 -0.61 6.93 -20.36
CA ILE A 60 0.33 6.11 -19.57
C ILE A 60 1.42 6.92 -18.86
N SER A 61 1.42 8.26 -19.00
CA SER A 61 2.47 9.12 -18.44
C SER A 61 2.41 9.26 -16.90
N GLY A 62 1.37 8.75 -16.24
CA GLY A 62 1.18 8.89 -14.78
C GLY A 62 1.81 7.81 -13.91
N LEU A 63 2.36 6.73 -14.49
CA LEU A 63 2.87 5.56 -13.73
C LEU A 63 4.40 5.53 -13.60
N MET A 64 5.11 6.61 -13.94
CA MET A 64 6.58 6.58 -13.95
C MET A 64 7.25 6.75 -12.58
N ASN A 65 6.51 7.13 -11.51
CA ASN A 65 7.12 7.35 -10.19
C ASN A 65 7.14 6.11 -9.27
N THR A 66 6.52 4.99 -9.67
CA THR A 66 6.63 3.70 -8.97
C THR A 66 7.72 2.84 -9.62
N GLY A 67 8.87 3.47 -9.88
CA GLY A 67 9.84 3.02 -10.88
C GLY A 67 11.03 2.20 -10.38
N THR A 68 11.12 1.89 -9.08
CA THR A 68 12.33 1.25 -8.51
C THR A 68 12.03 0.16 -7.49
N GLY A 69 10.98 0.27 -6.67
CA GLY A 69 10.66 -0.73 -5.64
C GLY A 69 10.02 -2.02 -6.15
N ILE A 70 9.13 -1.94 -7.15
CA ILE A 70 8.44 -3.12 -7.70
C ILE A 70 9.35 -3.94 -8.63
N PHE A 71 10.32 -3.28 -9.29
CA PHE A 71 11.23 -3.95 -10.22
C PHE A 71 12.11 -5.01 -9.54
N ASP A 72 12.64 -4.76 -8.34
CA ASP A 72 13.42 -5.77 -7.61
C ASP A 72 12.53 -6.96 -7.19
N GLY A 73 11.31 -6.69 -6.71
CA GLY A 73 10.36 -7.75 -6.35
C GLY A 73 9.97 -8.65 -7.53
N VAL A 74 9.72 -8.06 -8.70
CA VAL A 74 9.41 -8.81 -9.95
C VAL A 74 10.64 -9.57 -10.44
N LEU A 75 11.83 -8.97 -10.39
CA LEU A 75 13.07 -9.61 -10.79
C LEU A 75 13.42 -10.81 -9.89
N LEU A 76 13.22 -10.68 -8.58
CA LEU A 76 13.38 -11.77 -7.62
C LEU A 76 12.37 -12.89 -7.87
N ALA A 77 11.09 -12.57 -8.11
CA ALA A 77 10.07 -13.55 -8.47
C ALA A 77 10.44 -14.30 -9.77
N TRP A 78 10.93 -13.59 -10.78
CA TRP A 78 11.40 -14.17 -12.05
C TRP A 78 12.63 -15.08 -11.85
N LYS A 79 13.60 -14.64 -11.03
CA LYS A 79 14.79 -15.43 -10.69
C LYS A 79 14.42 -16.71 -9.96
N LEU A 80 13.46 -16.64 -9.04
CA LEU A 80 12.93 -17.77 -8.31
C LEU A 80 12.18 -18.74 -9.26
N TYR A 81 11.28 -18.21 -10.10
CA TYR A 81 10.57 -18.97 -11.14
C TYR A 81 11.53 -19.75 -12.05
N ARG A 82 12.59 -19.09 -12.54
CA ARG A 82 13.59 -19.72 -13.41
C ARG A 82 14.36 -20.84 -12.70
N LYS A 83 14.69 -20.65 -11.42
CA LYS A 83 15.45 -21.62 -10.62
C LYS A 83 14.65 -22.89 -10.33
N PHE A 84 13.35 -22.77 -10.08
CA PHE A 84 12.47 -23.92 -9.84
C PHE A 84 11.99 -24.59 -11.14
N LYS A 85 11.81 -23.84 -12.23
CA LYS A 85 11.43 -24.42 -13.54
C LYS A 85 12.52 -25.28 -14.17
N LYS A 86 13.81 -24.99 -13.91
CA LYS A 86 14.94 -25.78 -14.43
C LYS A 86 15.23 -27.06 -13.62
N ARG A 87 14.59 -27.25 -12.47
CA ARG A 87 14.74 -28.44 -11.61
C ARG A 87 13.55 -29.41 -11.71
N ARG A 88 12.69 -29.24 -12.71
CA ARG A 88 11.72 -30.23 -13.18
C ARG A 88 12.06 -30.63 -14.60
#